data_AF-A0AAV7EK51-F1
#
_entry.id   AF-A0AAV7EK51-F1
#
_cell.length_a   1.000
_cell.length_b   1.000
_cell.length_c   1.000
_cell.angle_alpha   90.00
_cell.angle_beta   90.00
_cell.angle_gamma   90.00
#
_symmetry.space_group_name_H-M   'P 1'
#
loop_
_entity.id
_entity.type
_entity.pdbx_description
1 polymer ?
#
loop_
_entity_poly.entity_id
_entity_poly.type
_entity_poly.pdbx_seq_one_letter_code
_entity_poly.pdbx_strand_id
1 'polypeptide(L)'
;METHQPIITIGSHVWVQDPTVGWIDGKVVKVAGTKATIKSNGKKIVKKINNSIGEDPEASNIIGVLDIYSFKNFKINSFEQFCINYTNKKLQIILMTQNVYAKENIDWENINTTQNDDVLILIEKLLTLRNDFSSCQRFVEKMHQTWKSLNRFKKPKLSLTDFTINHYAGDVTYQADEFLNKNNDRVVAEHMDLLNTSECPFVANLFPPSPRESSKQSKFISLRTLFKNELQGLMQFLNSSAPHYIRCVKPNTDLKPGNFEKFNVLNQLRCGDCEED
;
A
#
# COMPACT_ATOMS: atom_id res chain seq x y z
N MET A 1 12.42 9.99 8.63
CA MET A 1 11.01 10.34 8.40
C MET A 1 10.82 10.32 6.90
N GLU A 2 10.39 9.19 6.36
CA GLU A 2 10.10 9.05 4.92
C GLU A 2 8.64 9.46 4.71
N THR A 3 8.45 10.57 4.00
CA THR A 3 7.15 11.14 3.65
C THR A 3 6.61 10.44 2.40
N HIS A 4 5.47 9.75 2.51
CA HIS A 4 4.80 9.17 1.35
C HIS A 4 4.27 10.29 0.44
N GLN A 5 4.64 10.22 -0.84
CA GLN A 5 4.56 11.32 -1.81
C GLN A 5 3.20 11.36 -2.54
N PRO A 6 2.63 12.55 -2.78
CA PRO A 6 1.48 12.70 -3.68
C PRO A 6 1.84 12.39 -5.14
N ILE A 7 0.98 11.64 -5.83
CA ILE A 7 1.19 11.20 -7.22
C ILE A 7 0.73 12.31 -8.17
N ILE A 8 1.70 13.00 -8.78
CA ILE A 8 1.44 13.92 -9.90
C ILE A 8 1.23 13.11 -11.19
N THR A 9 0.15 13.38 -11.93
CA THR A 9 -0.14 12.74 -13.22
C THR A 9 -0.03 13.73 -14.39
N ILE A 10 0.04 13.22 -15.63
CA ILE A 10 0.05 14.06 -16.82
C ILE A 10 -1.29 14.78 -16.93
N GLY A 11 -1.26 16.10 -17.06
CA GLY A 11 -2.43 16.96 -17.11
C GLY A 11 -2.76 17.68 -15.80
N SER A 12 -2.15 17.30 -14.68
CA SER A 12 -2.30 18.02 -13.40
C SER A 12 -1.86 19.50 -13.53
N HIS A 13 -2.64 20.39 -12.92
CA HIS A 13 -2.23 21.78 -12.70
C HIS A 13 -1.44 21.84 -11.40
N VAL A 14 -0.26 22.44 -11.45
CA VAL A 14 0.69 22.50 -10.33
C VAL A 14 1.25 23.91 -10.23
N TRP A 15 1.53 24.35 -9.01
CA TRP A 15 2.26 25.57 -8.75
C TRP A 15 3.75 25.23 -8.66
N VAL A 16 4.58 25.99 -9.35
CA VAL A 16 6.04 25.79 -9.39
C VAL A 16 6.72 27.06 -8.96
N GLN A 17 7.66 26.95 -8.03
CA GLN A 17 8.49 28.08 -7.65
C GLN A 17 9.54 28.39 -8.72
N ASP A 18 9.48 29.60 -9.29
CA ASP A 18 10.47 30.23 -10.16
C ASP A 18 11.34 31.21 -9.33
N PRO A 19 12.69 31.17 -9.43
CA PRO A 19 13.58 32.00 -8.63
C PRO A 19 13.44 33.52 -8.84
N THR A 20 12.85 33.94 -9.96
CA THR A 20 12.78 35.35 -10.37
C THR A 20 11.41 35.98 -10.15
N VAL A 21 10.35 35.17 -10.15
CA VAL A 21 8.96 35.66 -10.08
C VAL A 21 8.10 34.98 -9.00
N GLY A 22 8.66 34.04 -8.24
CA GLY A 22 7.94 33.34 -7.19
C GLY A 22 7.09 32.19 -7.74
N TRP A 23 5.90 31.96 -7.19
CA TRP A 23 5.05 30.83 -7.58
C TRP A 23 4.31 31.12 -8.89
N ILE A 24 4.50 30.23 -9.87
CA ILE A 24 3.83 30.30 -11.18
C ILE A 24 3.00 29.04 -11.42
N ASP A 25 1.86 29.20 -12.07
CA ASP A 25 1.01 28.09 -12.47
C ASP A 25 1.61 27.33 -13.65
N GLY A 26 1.46 26.01 -13.68
CA GLY A 26 1.99 25.18 -14.74
C GLY A 26 1.20 23.89 -14.93
N LYS A 27 1.29 23.33 -16.13
CA LYS A 27 0.64 22.06 -16.46
C LYS A 27 1.68 20.96 -16.64
N VAL A 28 1.45 19.83 -15.99
CA VAL A 28 2.33 18.67 -16.11
C VAL A 28 2.12 18.04 -17.48
N VAL A 29 3.17 18.05 -18.30
CA VAL A 29 3.15 17.54 -19.68
C VAL A 29 3.82 16.19 -19.83
N LYS A 30 4.65 15.79 -18.86
CA LYS A 30 5.31 14.48 -18.85
C LYS A 30 5.67 14.10 -17.42
N VAL A 31 5.45 12.85 -17.06
CA VAL A 31 5.93 12.24 -15.81
C VAL A 31 6.84 11.08 -16.17
N ALA A 32 8.03 11.05 -15.57
CA ALA A 32 9.02 9.97 -15.77
C ALA A 32 9.66 9.64 -14.42
N GLY A 33 9.21 8.54 -13.81
CA GLY A 33 9.60 8.17 -12.45
C GLY A 33 9.24 9.28 -11.45
N THR A 34 10.23 9.74 -10.68
CA THR A 34 10.06 10.80 -9.67
C THR A 34 10.19 12.22 -10.23
N LYS A 35 10.25 12.41 -11.56
CA LYS A 35 10.37 13.75 -12.19
C LYS A 35 9.14 14.09 -13.02
N ALA A 36 8.63 15.30 -12.83
CA ALA A 36 7.59 15.91 -13.65
C ALA A 36 8.20 17.01 -14.53
N THR A 37 7.83 17.00 -15.81
CA THR A 37 8.05 18.12 -16.73
C THR A 37 6.80 18.98 -16.73
N ILE A 38 6.96 20.24 -16.36
CA ILE A 38 5.89 21.21 -16.19
C ILE A 38 6.08 22.30 -17.23
N LYS A 39 5.01 22.62 -17.96
CA LYS A 39 5.00 23.72 -18.91
C LYS A 39 4.30 24.91 -18.26
N SER A 40 5.00 26.04 -18.16
CA SER A 40 4.49 27.29 -17.59
C SER A 40 5.04 28.46 -18.41
N ASN A 41 4.17 29.38 -18.85
CA ASN A 41 4.52 30.60 -19.61
C ASN A 41 5.56 30.38 -20.73
N GLY A 42 5.37 29.32 -21.53
CA GLY A 42 6.26 28.97 -22.66
C GLY A 42 7.57 28.28 -22.27
N LYS A 43 7.92 28.21 -20.98
CA LYS A 43 9.11 27.52 -20.45
C LYS A 43 8.79 26.07 -20.06
N LYS A 44 9.78 25.19 -20.19
CA LYS A 44 9.75 23.80 -19.69
C LYS A 44 10.59 23.72 -18.44
N ILE A 45 9.99 23.29 -17.33
CA ILE A 45 10.65 23.12 -16.04
C ILE A 45 10.62 21.63 -15.71
N VAL A 46 11.79 21.04 -15.43
CA VAL A 46 11.90 19.64 -14.99
C VAL A 46 12.30 19.65 -13.52
N LYS A 47 11.42 19.19 -12.65
CA LYS A 47 11.71 19.07 -11.21
C LYS A 47 11.33 17.67 -10.72
N LYS A 48 12.02 17.20 -9.67
CA LYS A 48 11.54 16.04 -8.91
C LYS A 48 10.16 16.41 -8.35
N ILE A 49 9.19 15.52 -8.44
CA ILE A 49 7.78 15.73 -8.06
C ILE A 49 7.70 16.40 -6.68
N ASN A 50 8.43 15.88 -5.71
CA ASN A 50 8.52 16.45 -4.35
C ASN A 50 9.19 17.83 -4.29
N ASN A 51 10.21 18.09 -5.10
CA ASN A 51 10.85 19.42 -5.14
C ASN A 51 10.06 20.42 -6.01
N SER A 52 9.01 19.94 -6.68
CA SER A 52 8.10 20.74 -7.51
C SER A 52 6.92 21.24 -6.70
N ILE A 53 6.42 20.38 -5.80
CA ILE A 53 5.43 20.70 -4.77
C ILE A 53 6.22 21.31 -3.62
N GLY A 54 6.57 22.60 -3.71
CA GLY A 54 7.37 23.21 -2.66
C GLY A 54 6.70 23.00 -1.30
N GLU A 55 7.53 22.58 -0.35
CA GLU A 55 7.16 22.35 1.03
C GLU A 55 7.41 23.65 1.79
N ASP A 56 6.45 24.08 2.61
CA ASP A 56 6.67 25.14 3.57
C ASP A 56 7.18 24.49 4.86
N PRO A 57 8.50 24.57 5.16
CA PRO A 57 9.07 23.94 6.34
C PRO A 57 8.61 24.61 7.65
N GLU A 58 7.99 25.79 7.58
CA GLU A 58 7.43 26.49 8.75
C GLU A 58 5.93 26.21 8.94
N ALA A 59 5.29 25.43 8.06
CA ALA A 59 3.88 25.11 8.17
C ALA A 59 3.58 24.33 9.46
N SER A 60 2.79 24.94 10.34
CA SER A 60 2.37 24.35 11.60
C SER A 60 1.16 23.40 11.47
N ASN A 61 0.41 23.49 10.37
CA ASN A 61 -0.78 22.71 10.11
C ASN A 61 -0.70 22.04 8.75
N ILE A 62 -0.97 20.73 8.71
CA ILE A 62 -0.92 19.91 7.50
C ILE A 62 -2.22 19.10 7.42
N ILE A 63 -2.83 19.08 6.23
CA ILE A 63 -3.92 18.17 5.91
C ILE A 63 -3.36 17.08 5.01
N GLY A 64 -3.43 15.83 5.47
CA GLY A 64 -3.07 14.65 4.69
C GLY A 64 -4.31 14.04 4.03
N VAL A 65 -4.21 13.69 2.74
CA VAL A 65 -5.23 12.92 2.04
C VAL A 65 -4.65 11.53 1.76
N LEU A 66 -5.34 10.49 2.25
CA LEU A 66 -4.96 9.11 2.03
C LEU A 66 -5.95 8.46 1.06
N ASP A 67 -5.44 8.03 -0.09
CA ASP A 67 -6.18 7.24 -1.08
C ASP A 67 -5.52 5.86 -1.18
N ILE A 68 -6.29 4.82 -0.89
CA ILE A 68 -5.83 3.43 -0.83
C ILE A 68 -6.83 2.51 -1.49
N TYR A 69 -6.32 1.43 -2.09
CA TYR A 69 -7.17 0.39 -2.65
C TYR A 69 -8.07 -0.24 -1.58
N SER A 70 -9.36 -0.34 -1.88
CA SER A 70 -10.33 -1.05 -1.03
C SER A 70 -10.04 -2.55 -0.94
N PHE A 71 -10.68 -3.20 0.02
CA PHE A 71 -10.62 -4.64 0.17
C PHE A 71 -11.19 -5.35 -1.07
N LYS A 72 -10.46 -6.31 -1.63
CA LYS A 72 -10.92 -7.09 -2.77
C LYS A 72 -10.69 -8.57 -2.58
N ASN A 73 -11.63 -9.36 -3.11
CA ASN A 73 -11.51 -10.81 -3.22
C ASN A 73 -11.62 -11.20 -4.69
N PHE A 74 -10.48 -11.47 -5.31
CA PHE A 74 -10.42 -11.90 -6.70
C PHE A 74 -10.40 -13.42 -6.81
N LYS A 75 -10.62 -13.93 -8.03
CA LYS A 75 -10.36 -15.34 -8.37
C LYS A 75 -8.91 -15.76 -8.10
N ILE A 76 -7.98 -14.83 -8.25
CA ILE A 76 -6.54 -15.02 -8.04
C ILE A 76 -6.04 -13.90 -7.13
N ASN A 77 -5.72 -14.23 -5.88
CA ASN A 77 -5.15 -13.27 -4.92
C ASN A 77 -3.66 -13.57 -4.69
N SER A 78 -2.79 -12.70 -5.21
CA SER A 78 -1.34 -12.81 -5.06
C SER A 78 -0.84 -12.07 -3.80
N PHE A 79 0.49 -11.98 -3.65
CA PHE A 79 1.13 -11.30 -2.53
C PHE A 79 0.74 -9.81 -2.41
N GLU A 80 0.58 -9.13 -3.53
CA GLU A 80 0.16 -7.73 -3.57
C GLU A 80 -1.25 -7.56 -2.98
N GLN A 81 -2.18 -8.43 -3.35
CA GLN A 81 -3.54 -8.39 -2.80
C GLN A 81 -3.56 -8.73 -1.31
N PHE A 82 -2.69 -9.65 -0.87
CA PHE A 82 -2.50 -9.94 0.56
C PHE A 82 -2.05 -8.68 1.33
N CYS A 83 -1.10 -7.92 0.79
CA CYS A 83 -0.65 -6.65 1.37
C CYS A 83 -1.76 -5.59 1.39
N ILE A 84 -2.55 -5.46 0.31
CA ILE A 84 -3.70 -4.54 0.24
C ILE A 84 -4.73 -4.90 1.32
N ASN A 85 -5.11 -6.18 1.41
CA ASN A 85 -6.10 -6.64 2.39
C ASN A 85 -5.61 -6.47 3.84
N TYR A 86 -4.30 -6.60 4.08
CA TYR A 86 -3.68 -6.29 5.37
C TYR A 86 -3.75 -4.79 5.73
N THR A 87 -3.40 -3.91 4.78
CA THR A 87 -3.50 -2.45 4.96
C THR A 87 -4.90 -2.01 5.30
N ASN A 88 -5.91 -2.50 4.55
CA ASN A 88 -7.31 -2.21 4.81
C ASN A 88 -7.72 -2.61 6.23
N LYS A 89 -7.31 -3.81 6.66
CA LYS A 89 -7.61 -4.29 8.01
C LYS A 89 -6.95 -3.44 9.10
N LYS A 90 -5.72 -2.96 8.90
CA LYS A 90 -5.05 -2.04 9.82
C LYS A 90 -5.76 -0.68 9.90
N LEU A 91 -6.18 -0.12 8.76
CA LEU A 91 -6.91 1.15 8.72
C LEU A 91 -8.28 1.05 9.40
N GLN A 92 -8.99 -0.05 9.17
CA GLN A 92 -10.27 -0.31 9.83
C GLN A 92 -10.14 -0.24 11.36
N ILE A 93 -9.08 -0.82 11.92
CA ILE A 93 -8.81 -0.78 13.37
C ILE A 93 -8.58 0.66 13.84
N ILE A 94 -7.80 1.47 13.13
CA ILE A 94 -7.60 2.89 13.49
C ILE A 94 -8.93 3.65 13.50
N LEU A 95 -9.75 3.50 12.46
CA LEU A 95 -11.05 4.17 12.36
C LEU A 95 -11.99 3.77 13.51
N MET A 96 -11.95 2.49 13.92
CA MET A 96 -12.68 1.98 15.08
C MET A 96 -12.12 2.57 16.40
N THR A 97 -10.81 2.54 16.61
CA THR A 97 -10.16 3.08 17.83
C THR A 97 -10.40 4.58 18.00
N GLN A 98 -10.44 5.34 16.90
CA GLN A 98 -10.69 6.78 16.92
C GLN A 98 -12.19 7.14 17.02
N ASN A 99 -13.07 6.14 17.19
CA ASN A 99 -14.53 6.29 17.30
C ASN A 99 -15.15 7.12 16.16
N VAL A 100 -14.56 7.08 14.96
CA VAL A 100 -15.05 7.85 13.82
C VAL A 100 -16.47 7.41 13.45
N TYR A 101 -16.74 6.10 13.42
CA TYR A 101 -18.07 5.56 13.13
C TYR A 101 -19.14 6.00 14.14
N ALA A 102 -18.78 6.08 15.42
CA ALA A 102 -19.70 6.51 16.48
C ALA A 102 -20.02 8.01 16.39
N LYS A 103 -19.05 8.84 15.98
CA LYS A 103 -19.28 10.28 15.74
C LYS A 103 -20.21 10.55 14.55
N GLU A 104 -20.19 9.68 13.55
CA GLU A 104 -20.99 9.81 12.33
C GLU A 104 -22.41 9.23 12.43
N ASN A 105 -22.86 8.81 13.64
CA ASN A 105 -24.15 8.14 13.87
C ASN A 105 -24.39 6.92 12.96
N ILE A 106 -23.32 6.21 12.60
CA ILE A 106 -23.41 4.96 11.85
C ILE A 106 -23.71 3.86 12.87
N ASP A 107 -24.87 3.21 12.75
CA ASP A 107 -25.25 1.99 13.48
C ASP A 107 -24.34 0.83 13.04
N TRP A 108 -23.09 0.91 13.46
CA TRP A 108 -22.12 -0.15 13.31
C TRP A 108 -22.32 -1.09 14.49
N GLU A 109 -23.22 -2.06 14.34
CA GLU A 109 -23.38 -3.14 15.30
C GLU A 109 -21.99 -3.62 15.70
N ASN A 110 -21.68 -3.55 17.00
CA ASN A 110 -20.40 -3.90 17.61
C ASN A 110 -19.88 -5.23 17.05
N ILE A 111 -19.10 -5.16 15.97
CA ILE A 111 -18.21 -6.25 15.58
C ILE A 111 -17.20 -6.28 16.71
N ASN A 112 -17.42 -7.20 17.65
CA ASN A 112 -16.60 -7.45 18.82
C ASN A 112 -15.14 -7.18 18.47
N THR A 113 -14.54 -6.19 19.11
CA THR A 113 -13.14 -5.77 18.94
C THR A 113 -12.18 -6.97 19.05
N THR A 114 -12.57 -7.99 19.81
CA THR A 114 -11.90 -9.28 19.97
C THR A 114 -11.81 -10.13 18.68
N GLN A 115 -12.66 -9.93 17.67
CA GLN A 115 -12.64 -10.75 16.45
C GLN A 115 -11.61 -10.30 15.41
N ASN A 116 -11.15 -9.05 15.46
CA ASN A 116 -10.26 -8.47 14.45
C ASN A 116 -8.78 -8.70 14.74
N ASP A 117 -8.40 -8.85 16.00
CA ASP A 117 -7.01 -9.02 16.43
C ASP A 117 -6.40 -10.35 15.95
N ASP A 118 -7.15 -11.46 16.00
CA ASP A 118 -6.61 -12.79 15.67
C ASP A 118 -6.10 -12.89 14.23
N VAL A 119 -6.86 -12.34 13.26
CA VAL A 119 -6.47 -12.34 11.84
C VAL A 119 -5.30 -11.38 11.61
N LEU A 120 -5.29 -10.25 12.31
CA LEU A 120 -4.22 -9.27 12.17
C LEU A 120 -2.90 -9.83 12.70
N ILE A 121 -2.94 -10.43 13.89
CA ILE A 121 -1.82 -11.13 14.52
C ILE A 121 -1.34 -12.27 13.61
N LEU A 122 -2.26 -13.00 12.98
CA LEU A 122 -1.91 -14.02 11.99
C LEU A 122 -1.14 -13.43 10.80
N ILE A 123 -1.68 -12.37 10.19
CA ILE A 123 -1.04 -11.73 9.03
C ILE A 123 0.33 -11.16 9.43
N GLU A 124 0.44 -10.50 10.59
CA GLU A 124 1.71 -9.97 11.08
C GLU A 124 2.74 -11.06 11.34
N LYS A 125 2.31 -12.18 11.94
CA LYS A 125 3.19 -13.35 12.12
C LYS A 125 3.65 -13.89 10.77
N LEU A 126 2.77 -13.96 9.77
CA LEU A 126 3.12 -14.37 8.40
C LEU A 126 4.18 -13.43 7.80
N LEU A 127 4.01 -12.12 7.93
CA LEU A 127 4.98 -11.12 7.45
C LEU A 127 6.36 -11.29 8.11
N THR A 128 6.42 -11.79 9.34
CA THR A 128 7.67 -12.05 10.08
C THR A 128 8.29 -13.43 9.83
N LEU A 129 7.61 -14.35 9.12
CA LEU A 129 8.18 -15.66 8.80
C LEU A 129 9.45 -15.48 7.95
N ARG A 130 10.50 -16.20 8.33
CA ARG A 130 11.81 -16.18 7.66
C ARG A 130 11.68 -16.69 6.22
N ASN A 131 12.45 -16.13 5.28
CA ASN A 131 12.40 -16.47 3.85
C ASN A 131 13.14 -17.76 3.46
N ASP A 132 13.63 -18.53 4.43
CA ASP A 132 14.56 -19.63 4.17
C ASP A 132 13.86 -20.94 3.78
N PHE A 133 12.73 -20.83 3.09
CA PHE A 133 12.00 -21.97 2.56
C PHE A 133 12.49 -22.27 1.15
N SER A 134 12.85 -23.53 0.91
CA SER A 134 13.31 -23.99 -0.40
C SER A 134 12.19 -24.09 -1.45
N SER A 135 10.93 -24.04 -1.03
CA SER A 135 9.75 -24.08 -1.92
C SER A 135 8.52 -23.45 -1.26
N CYS A 136 7.59 -22.96 -2.07
CA CYS A 136 6.31 -22.37 -1.62
C CYS A 136 5.43 -23.39 -0.90
N GLN A 137 5.46 -24.66 -1.32
CA GLN A 137 4.74 -25.73 -0.64
C GLN A 137 5.22 -25.90 0.82
N ARG A 138 6.53 -25.93 1.09
CA ARG A 138 7.06 -26.03 2.45
C ARG A 138 6.71 -24.82 3.31
N PHE A 139 6.68 -23.63 2.70
CA PHE A 139 6.24 -22.40 3.34
C PHE A 139 4.78 -22.50 3.81
N VAL A 140 3.88 -22.94 2.93
CA VAL A 140 2.44 -23.10 3.21
C VAL A 140 2.16 -24.25 4.18
N GLU A 141 2.86 -25.37 4.06
CA GLU A 141 2.79 -26.47 5.03
C GLU A 141 3.17 -26.00 6.43
N LYS A 142 4.24 -25.21 6.55
CA LYS A 142 4.65 -24.62 7.84
C LYS A 142 3.58 -23.70 8.40
N MET A 143 2.92 -22.89 7.56
CA MET A 143 1.78 -22.07 7.99
C MET A 143 0.63 -22.93 8.52
N HIS A 144 0.23 -23.96 7.77
CA HIS A 144 -0.85 -24.87 8.18
C HIS A 144 -0.53 -25.61 9.48
N GLN A 145 0.72 -26.00 9.71
CA GLN A 145 1.14 -26.57 10.99
C GLN A 145 1.08 -25.54 12.13
N THR A 146 1.50 -24.31 11.86
CA THR A 146 1.58 -23.23 12.87
C THR A 146 0.20 -22.75 13.31
N TRP A 147 -0.76 -22.69 12.39
CA TRP A 147 -2.10 -22.14 12.63
C TRP A 147 -3.22 -23.18 12.50
N LYS A 148 -2.91 -24.46 12.68
CA LYS A 148 -3.88 -25.57 12.57
C LYS A 148 -5.10 -25.41 13.49
N SER A 149 -4.90 -24.83 14.67
CA SER A 149 -5.94 -24.62 15.69
C SER A 149 -6.76 -23.34 15.46
N LEU A 150 -6.38 -22.49 14.51
CA LEU A 150 -7.06 -21.22 14.28
C LEU A 150 -8.18 -21.41 13.25
N ASN A 151 -9.44 -21.25 13.66
CA ASN A 151 -10.61 -21.37 12.79
C ASN A 151 -10.59 -20.44 11.57
N ARG A 152 -9.75 -19.39 11.60
CA ARG A 152 -9.63 -18.39 10.55
C ARG A 152 -8.56 -18.70 9.49
N PHE A 153 -7.80 -19.79 9.65
CA PHE A 153 -6.82 -20.23 8.67
C PHE A 153 -7.20 -21.61 8.13
N LYS A 154 -7.52 -21.69 6.84
CA LYS A 154 -8.05 -22.91 6.21
C LYS A 154 -7.12 -23.39 5.11
N LYS A 155 -7.03 -24.71 4.96
CA LYS A 155 -6.33 -25.37 3.84
C LYS A 155 -7.31 -25.61 2.68
N PRO A 156 -7.04 -25.07 1.48
CA PRO A 156 -7.82 -25.38 0.28
C PRO A 156 -7.78 -26.89 -0.04
N LYS A 157 -8.88 -27.42 -0.59
CA LYS A 157 -9.00 -28.86 -0.87
C LYS A 157 -8.17 -29.31 -2.07
N LEU A 158 -7.98 -28.44 -3.06
CA LEU A 158 -7.42 -28.79 -4.37
C LEU A 158 -6.01 -28.24 -4.60
N SER A 159 -5.49 -27.40 -3.71
CA SER A 159 -4.17 -26.79 -3.84
C SER A 159 -3.28 -27.11 -2.63
N LEU A 160 -2.01 -27.37 -2.91
CA LEU A 160 -0.97 -27.62 -1.91
C LEU A 160 -0.16 -26.36 -1.57
N THR A 161 -0.26 -25.33 -2.42
CA THR A 161 0.47 -24.06 -2.31
C THR A 161 -0.44 -22.89 -1.90
N ASP A 162 -1.76 -23.06 -1.92
CA ASP A 162 -2.67 -22.00 -1.53
C ASP A 162 -3.01 -22.06 -0.04
N PHE A 163 -3.37 -20.92 0.52
CA PHE A 163 -3.93 -20.83 1.87
C PHE A 163 -5.14 -19.89 1.88
N THR A 164 -6.08 -20.12 2.81
CA THR A 164 -7.28 -19.29 2.93
C THR A 164 -7.33 -18.62 4.29
N ILE A 165 -7.59 -17.32 4.30
CA ILE A 165 -7.82 -16.54 5.51
C ILE A 165 -9.28 -16.11 5.54
N ASN A 166 -9.95 -16.33 6.66
CA ASN A 166 -11.28 -15.80 6.91
C ASN A 166 -11.17 -14.34 7.38
N HIS A 167 -11.34 -13.41 6.45
CA HIS A 167 -11.42 -11.98 6.72
C HIS A 167 -12.84 -11.60 7.18
N TYR A 168 -13.03 -10.35 7.59
CA TYR A 168 -14.36 -9.82 7.94
C TYR A 168 -15.33 -9.84 6.75
N ALA A 169 -14.79 -9.79 5.54
CA ALA A 169 -15.46 -9.92 4.26
C ALA A 169 -15.95 -11.33 3.91
N GLY A 170 -15.37 -12.36 4.54
CA GLY A 170 -15.46 -13.73 4.08
C GLY A 170 -14.09 -14.38 3.85
N ASP A 171 -14.12 -15.56 3.24
CA ASP A 171 -12.92 -16.34 2.94
C ASP A 171 -12.20 -15.79 1.69
N VAL A 172 -10.91 -15.47 1.84
CA VAL A 172 -10.04 -15.09 0.72
C VAL A 172 -8.93 -16.13 0.60
N THR A 173 -8.83 -16.75 -0.59
CA THR A 173 -7.79 -17.72 -0.91
C THR A 173 -6.64 -17.03 -1.64
N TYR A 174 -5.43 -17.17 -1.11
CA TYR A 174 -4.21 -16.59 -1.65
C TYR A 174 -3.31 -17.66 -2.27
N GLN A 175 -2.74 -17.33 -3.43
CA GLN A 175 -1.81 -18.20 -4.16
C GLN A 175 -0.37 -17.93 -3.73
N ALA A 176 0.26 -18.89 -3.03
CA ALA A 176 1.60 -18.67 -2.49
C ALA A 176 2.74 -18.97 -3.49
N ASP A 177 2.44 -19.45 -4.70
CA ASP A 177 3.42 -19.85 -5.72
C ASP A 177 4.49 -18.78 -5.99
N GLU A 178 4.10 -17.51 -5.98
CA GLU A 178 5.02 -16.40 -6.17
C GLU A 178 5.33 -15.61 -4.89
N PHE A 179 4.77 -15.98 -3.73
CA PHE A 179 4.96 -15.20 -2.49
C PHE A 179 6.43 -15.11 -2.08
N LEU A 180 7.20 -16.20 -2.20
CA LEU A 180 8.62 -16.18 -1.85
C LEU A 180 9.43 -15.36 -2.86
N ASN A 181 9.15 -15.51 -4.16
CA ASN A 181 9.85 -14.80 -5.22
C ASN A 181 9.55 -13.30 -5.19
N LYS A 182 8.27 -12.93 -5.11
CA LYS A 182 7.82 -11.54 -4.99
C LYS A 182 8.25 -10.87 -3.70
N ASN A 183 8.58 -11.64 -2.66
CA ASN A 183 9.16 -11.09 -1.45
C ASN A 183 10.69 -10.92 -1.52
N ASN A 184 11.33 -11.51 -2.54
CA ASN A 184 12.77 -11.55 -2.69
C ASN A 184 13.24 -10.50 -3.71
N ASP A 185 13.16 -9.22 -3.34
CA ASP A 185 13.68 -8.10 -4.15
C ASP A 185 15.19 -7.94 -3.97
N ARG A 186 15.93 -9.02 -4.24
CA ARG A 186 17.38 -9.00 -4.21
C ARG A 186 17.89 -8.21 -5.40
N VAL A 187 18.15 -6.94 -5.16
CA VAL A 187 18.96 -6.16 -6.06
C VAL A 187 20.43 -6.53 -5.84
N VAL A 188 21.04 -7.13 -6.86
CA VAL A 188 22.47 -7.51 -6.85
C VAL A 188 23.31 -6.24 -6.77
N ALA A 189 24.17 -6.13 -5.76
CA ALA A 189 24.96 -4.92 -5.52
C ALA A 189 25.85 -4.57 -6.72
N GLU A 190 26.41 -5.59 -7.37
CA GLU A 190 27.24 -5.45 -8.56
C GLU A 190 26.44 -4.87 -9.76
N HIS A 191 25.15 -5.18 -9.89
CA HIS A 191 24.31 -4.58 -10.91
C HIS A 191 24.04 -3.10 -10.62
N MET A 192 23.88 -2.74 -9.35
CA MET A 192 23.72 -1.33 -8.93
C MET A 192 24.99 -0.54 -9.20
N ASP A 193 26.15 -1.10 -8.86
CA ASP A 193 27.45 -0.47 -9.13
C ASP A 193 27.69 -0.28 -10.63
N LEU A 194 27.33 -1.28 -11.45
CA LEU A 194 27.40 -1.17 -12.91
C LEU A 194 26.49 -0.05 -13.45
N LEU A 195 25.22 0.00 -13.00
CA LEU A 195 24.28 1.02 -13.47
C LEU A 195 24.66 2.43 -13.00
N ASN A 196 25.28 2.54 -11.83
CA ASN A 196 25.84 3.79 -11.30
C ASN A 196 27.01 4.31 -12.15
N THR A 197 27.85 3.40 -12.66
CA THR A 197 28.99 3.76 -13.54
C THR A 197 28.59 4.09 -14.99
N SER A 198 27.29 4.13 -15.29
CA SER A 198 26.81 4.50 -16.63
C SER A 198 27.29 5.89 -17.06
N GLU A 199 27.80 5.99 -18.28
CA GLU A 199 28.16 7.27 -18.90
C GLU A 199 26.94 8.19 -19.10
N CYS A 200 25.72 7.64 -19.10
CA CYS A 200 24.49 8.40 -19.15
C CYS A 200 24.18 8.97 -17.76
N PRO A 201 24.28 10.29 -17.55
CA PRO A 201 24.04 10.87 -16.22
C PRO A 201 22.62 10.63 -15.72
N PHE A 202 21.65 10.46 -16.64
CA PHE A 202 20.29 10.09 -16.27
C PHE A 202 20.23 8.70 -15.60
N VAL A 203 20.91 7.71 -16.18
CA VAL A 203 20.93 6.33 -15.67
C VAL A 203 21.73 6.25 -14.37
N ALA A 204 22.92 6.83 -14.31
CA ALA A 204 23.73 6.87 -13.08
C ALA A 204 22.96 7.49 -11.90
N ASN A 205 22.20 8.56 -12.15
CA ASN A 205 21.40 9.23 -11.12
C ASN A 205 20.15 8.44 -10.67
N LEU A 206 19.72 7.40 -11.41
CA LEU A 206 18.64 6.51 -10.96
C LEU A 206 19.14 5.49 -9.94
N PHE A 207 20.46 5.19 -9.94
CA PHE A 207 21.08 4.17 -9.11
C PHE A 207 22.25 4.75 -8.30
N PRO A 208 21.98 5.69 -7.37
CA PRO A 208 23.04 6.32 -6.58
C PRO A 208 23.76 5.28 -5.71
N PRO A 209 25.04 5.50 -5.38
CA PRO A 209 25.79 4.57 -4.53
C PRO A 209 25.12 4.50 -3.15
N SER A 210 24.92 3.29 -2.62
CA SER A 210 24.46 3.12 -1.25
C SER A 210 25.50 3.69 -0.27
N PRO A 211 25.08 4.21 0.89
CA PRO A 211 26.02 4.52 1.96
C PRO A 211 26.79 3.24 2.25
N ARG A 212 28.11 3.25 2.05
CA ARG A 212 28.98 2.09 2.26
C ARG A 212 28.89 1.66 3.73
N GLU A 213 27.97 0.76 4.05
CA GLU A 213 27.99 0.07 5.33
C GLU A 213 29.22 -0.86 5.32
N SER A 214 30.15 -0.58 6.22
CA SER A 214 31.41 -1.28 6.43
C SER A 214 31.26 -2.70 6.98
N SER A 215 30.17 -3.40 6.67
CA SER A 215 29.96 -4.79 7.05
C SER A 215 29.65 -5.64 5.82
N LYS A 216 30.42 -6.72 5.63
CA LYS A 216 30.36 -7.68 4.51
C LYS A 216 29.03 -8.46 4.40
N GLN A 217 27.96 -7.99 5.04
CA GLN A 217 26.61 -8.54 4.96
C GLN A 217 25.65 -7.36 5.04
N SER A 218 25.35 -6.74 3.90
CA SER A 218 24.10 -5.97 3.77
C SER A 218 22.98 -6.88 4.26
N LYS A 219 22.40 -6.57 5.43
CA LYS A 219 21.33 -7.38 6.02
C LYS A 219 20.17 -7.31 5.04
N PHE A 220 19.96 -8.39 4.30
CA PHE A 220 18.83 -8.49 3.39
C PHE A 220 17.52 -8.20 4.13
N ILE A 221 16.89 -7.07 3.81
CA ILE A 221 15.56 -6.72 4.29
C ILE A 221 14.57 -7.16 3.22
N SER A 222 13.64 -8.05 3.58
CA SER A 222 12.62 -8.51 2.61
C SER A 222 11.58 -7.44 2.33
N LEU A 223 10.91 -7.49 1.17
CA LEU A 223 9.83 -6.55 0.84
C LEU A 223 8.70 -6.58 1.87
N ARG A 224 8.37 -7.75 2.43
CA ARG A 224 7.43 -7.90 3.55
C ARG A 224 7.84 -7.06 4.76
N THR A 225 9.13 -7.03 5.07
CA THR A 225 9.65 -6.27 6.22
C THR A 225 9.65 -4.77 5.92
N LEU A 226 10.07 -4.35 4.73
CA LEU A 226 10.00 -2.96 4.29
C LEU A 226 8.55 -2.45 4.34
N PHE A 227 7.65 -3.14 3.66
CA PHE A 227 6.23 -2.81 3.63
C PHE A 227 5.60 -2.77 5.03
N LYS A 228 5.93 -3.72 5.91
CA LYS A 228 5.45 -3.71 7.30
C LYS A 228 5.92 -2.45 8.04
N ASN A 229 7.18 -2.06 7.87
CA ASN A 229 7.75 -0.89 8.54
C ASN A 229 7.16 0.42 8.01
N GLU A 230 7.01 0.55 6.69
CA GLU A 230 6.37 1.71 6.04
C GLU A 230 4.92 1.84 6.50
N LEU A 231 4.16 0.74 6.49
CA LEU A 231 2.78 0.74 6.96
C LEU A 231 2.70 1.10 8.45
N GLN A 232 3.62 0.61 9.28
CA GLN A 232 3.66 0.99 10.69
C GLN A 232 3.90 2.50 10.87
N GLY A 233 4.81 3.09 10.07
CA GLY A 233 5.03 4.53 10.05
C GLY A 233 3.78 5.31 9.66
N LEU A 234 3.08 4.88 8.60
CA LEU A 234 1.80 5.46 8.19
C LEU A 234 0.75 5.37 9.31
N MET A 235 0.61 4.22 9.96
CA MET A 235 -0.35 4.03 11.05
C MET A 235 -0.04 4.93 12.25
N GLN A 236 1.23 5.15 12.58
CA GLN A 236 1.64 6.09 13.63
C GLN A 236 1.28 7.53 13.26
N PHE A 237 1.56 7.93 12.01
CA PHE A 237 1.22 9.26 11.51
C PHE A 237 -0.28 9.53 11.57
N LEU A 238 -1.11 8.60 11.07
CA LEU A 238 -2.56 8.72 11.11
C LEU A 238 -3.11 8.80 12.54
N ASN A 239 -2.56 8.00 13.46
CA ASN A 239 -2.96 8.04 14.88
C ASN A 239 -2.61 9.36 15.57
N SER A 240 -1.58 10.07 15.11
CA SER A 240 -1.21 11.40 15.63
C SER A 240 -2.03 12.55 15.06
N SER A 241 -2.87 12.27 14.05
CA SER A 241 -3.69 13.26 13.33
C SER A 241 -5.17 13.16 13.70
N ALA A 242 -5.94 14.21 13.41
CA ALA A 242 -7.40 14.17 13.49
C ALA A 242 -7.98 13.52 12.22
N PRO A 243 -8.59 12.32 12.31
CA PRO A 243 -9.09 11.62 11.15
C PRO A 243 -10.41 12.23 10.63
N HIS A 244 -10.53 12.32 9.31
CA HIS A 244 -11.81 12.50 8.62
C HIS A 244 -11.93 11.39 7.57
N TYR A 245 -13.03 10.64 7.61
CA TYR A 245 -13.21 9.46 6.76
C TYR A 245 -14.33 9.71 5.75
N ILE A 246 -14.02 9.48 4.47
CA ILE A 246 -14.98 9.54 3.38
C ILE A 246 -15.07 8.14 2.77
N ARG A 247 -16.28 7.60 2.73
CA ARG A 247 -16.55 6.29 2.15
C ARG A 247 -17.21 6.44 0.79
N CYS A 248 -16.54 5.92 -0.24
CA CYS A 248 -17.08 5.90 -1.59
C CYS A 248 -17.77 4.57 -1.85
N VAL A 249 -19.04 4.59 -2.25
CA VAL A 249 -19.83 3.39 -2.56
C VAL A 249 -20.08 3.33 -4.06
N LYS A 250 -19.74 2.21 -4.69
CA LYS A 250 -19.97 1.97 -6.11
C LYS A 250 -21.44 1.61 -6.34
N PRO A 251 -22.21 2.42 -7.11
CA PRO A 251 -23.65 2.21 -7.27
C PRO A 251 -23.98 1.03 -8.20
N ASN A 252 -23.09 0.72 -9.15
CA ASN A 252 -23.23 -0.42 -10.05
C ASN A 252 -21.87 -0.83 -10.63
N THR A 253 -21.74 -2.10 -11.00
CA THR A 253 -20.52 -2.69 -11.58
C THR A 253 -20.15 -2.08 -12.94
N ASP A 254 -21.15 -1.70 -13.73
CA ASP A 254 -21.04 -1.13 -15.08
C ASP A 254 -20.50 0.32 -15.13
N LEU A 255 -20.31 0.99 -13.99
CA LEU A 255 -19.89 2.39 -13.89
C LEU A 255 -20.81 3.37 -14.65
N LYS A 256 -22.12 3.07 -14.74
CA LYS A 256 -23.10 3.89 -15.45
C LYS A 256 -23.90 4.79 -14.50
N PRO A 257 -24.12 6.07 -14.83
CA PRO A 257 -24.99 6.94 -14.04
C PRO A 257 -26.44 6.44 -14.10
N GLY A 258 -27.18 6.61 -13.01
CA GLY A 258 -28.61 6.24 -12.92
C GLY A 258 -28.90 4.77 -12.64
N ASN A 259 -27.90 3.89 -12.72
CA ASN A 259 -28.06 2.47 -12.37
C ASN A 259 -27.69 2.22 -10.90
N PHE A 260 -28.51 1.44 -10.20
CA PHE A 260 -28.31 1.13 -8.78
C PHE A 260 -28.51 -0.36 -8.48
N GLU A 261 -27.43 -1.03 -8.10
CA GLU A 261 -27.40 -2.45 -7.76
C GLU A 261 -27.56 -2.62 -6.24
N LYS A 262 -28.80 -2.71 -5.79
CA LYS A 262 -29.16 -2.73 -4.36
C LYS A 262 -28.41 -3.79 -3.54
N PHE A 263 -28.19 -4.97 -4.10
CA PHE A 263 -27.46 -6.05 -3.43
C PHE A 263 -25.97 -5.73 -3.26
N ASN A 264 -25.32 -5.24 -4.32
CA ASN A 264 -23.90 -4.87 -4.29
C ASN A 264 -23.64 -3.69 -3.36
N VAL A 265 -24.53 -2.70 -3.37
CA VAL A 265 -24.46 -1.56 -2.45
C VAL A 265 -24.66 -2.02 -0.99
N LEU A 266 -25.63 -2.91 -0.73
CA LEU A 266 -25.85 -3.45 0.62
C LEU A 266 -24.64 -4.25 1.12
N ASN A 267 -24.02 -5.06 0.27
CA ASN A 267 -22.82 -5.84 0.62
C ASN A 267 -21.63 -4.93 0.90
N GLN A 268 -21.41 -3.91 0.07
CA GLN A 268 -20.40 -2.89 0.34
C GLN A 268 -20.64 -2.31 1.73
N LEU A 269 -21.85 -1.79 2.01
CA LEU A 269 -22.17 -1.18 3.31
C LEU A 269 -21.89 -2.09 4.50
N ARG A 270 -22.30 -3.37 4.44
CA ARG A 270 -22.10 -4.37 5.50
C ARG A 270 -20.65 -4.79 5.70
N CYS A 271 -19.91 -4.99 4.62
CA CYS A 271 -18.59 -5.61 4.62
C CYS A 271 -17.45 -4.61 4.40
N GLY A 272 -17.62 -3.31 4.67
CA GLY A 272 -16.49 -2.37 4.61
C GLY A 272 -15.68 -2.43 3.31
N ASP A 273 -16.34 -2.17 2.18
CA ASP A 273 -15.77 -2.03 0.82
C ASP A 273 -15.27 -3.33 0.19
N CYS A 274 -15.93 -4.45 0.46
CA CYS A 274 -15.65 -5.69 -0.25
C CYS A 274 -16.33 -5.69 -1.62
N GLU A 275 -15.52 -5.65 -2.67
CA GLU A 275 -15.92 -5.99 -4.03
C GLU A 275 -15.55 -7.46 -4.31
N GLU A 276 -16.51 -8.25 -4.78
CA GLU A 276 -16.28 -9.58 -5.38
C GLU A 276 -16.26 -9.40 -6.90
N ASP A 277 -15.16 -9.75 -7.55
CA ASP A 277 -14.95 -9.68 -9.01
C ASP A 277 -14.61 -11.07 -9.61
#